data_AF-X1Q8X3-F1
#
_entry.id   AF-X1Q8X3-F1
#
_cell.length_a   1.000
_cell.length_b   1.000
_cell.length_c   1.000
_cell.angle_alpha   90.00
_cell.angle_beta   90.00
_cell.angle_gamma   90.00
#
_symmetry.space_group_name_H-M   'P 1'
#
loop_
_entity.id
_entity.type
_entity.pdbx_description
1 polymer ?
#
loop_
_entity_poly.entity_id
_entity_poly.type
_entity_poly.pdbx_seq_one_letter_code
_entity_poly.pdbx_strand_id
1 'polypeptide(L)'
;PDFNDIYSVGTAASILKVIKMPQGPIHIVVHGIARFKILKRAATEPYLKATVQPLNVKARMTKKLKALIVNVRQMADRVIALSPNVPEEASVLLENIENPSALADFLAANLTLDIARKQQLLEELDAAKRLERISLALANQLEVLELSHKIQSRVRESIEKNQREYFLQEQLKAIQSELGREDRQTEELKQISKNIK
;
A
#
# COMPACT_ATOMS: atom_id res chain seq x y z
N PRO A 1 27.00 -15.21 -6.79
CA PRO A 1 26.99 -13.78 -6.42
C PRO A 1 28.39 -13.32 -5.98
N ASP A 2 28.94 -12.34 -6.68
CA ASP A 2 30.21 -11.69 -6.34
C ASP A 2 29.96 -10.22 -5.91
N PHE A 3 31.01 -9.54 -5.48
CA PHE A 3 30.97 -8.13 -5.08
C PHE A 3 30.51 -7.16 -6.18
N ASN A 4 30.47 -7.59 -7.44
CA ASN A 4 29.95 -6.78 -8.54
C ASN A 4 28.41 -6.86 -8.66
N ASP A 5 27.79 -7.85 -8.00
CA ASP A 5 26.33 -8.03 -7.99
C ASP A 5 25.65 -7.29 -6.82
N ILE A 6 26.42 -6.62 -5.96
CA ILE A 6 25.91 -5.95 -4.76
C ILE A 6 26.24 -4.46 -4.74
N TYR A 7 25.38 -3.69 -4.08
CA TYR A 7 25.62 -2.28 -3.85
C TYR A 7 26.73 -2.03 -2.82
N SER A 8 27.37 -0.86 -2.92
CA SER A 8 28.48 -0.47 -2.02
C SER A 8 28.04 -0.08 -0.61
N VAL A 9 26.76 0.27 -0.44
CA VAL A 9 26.15 0.64 0.84
C VAL A 9 25.11 -0.41 1.21
N GLY A 10 25.16 -0.86 2.46
CA GLY A 10 24.24 -1.85 3.02
C GLY A 10 23.80 -1.50 4.43
N THR A 11 23.03 -2.40 5.02
CA THR A 11 22.53 -2.29 6.40
C THR A 11 23.11 -3.41 7.24
N ALA A 12 23.82 -3.06 8.31
CA ALA A 12 24.18 -4.00 9.36
C ALA A 12 22.90 -4.36 10.10
N ALA A 13 22.64 -5.65 10.28
CA ALA A 13 21.44 -6.14 10.94
C ALA A 13 21.78 -7.20 11.98
N SER A 14 21.01 -7.22 13.08
CA SER A 14 21.06 -8.29 14.07
C SER A 14 20.01 -9.34 13.76
N ILE A 15 20.36 -10.61 13.93
CA ILE A 15 19.45 -11.73 13.78
C ILE A 15 18.64 -11.84 15.07
N LEU A 16 17.31 -11.67 14.97
CA LEU A 16 16.40 -11.81 16.10
C LEU A 16 15.91 -13.26 16.25
N LYS A 17 15.59 -13.91 15.14
CA LYS A 17 15.03 -15.27 15.15
C LYS A 17 15.40 -16.02 13.88
N VAL A 18 15.74 -17.29 14.03
CA VAL A 18 15.93 -18.23 12.92
C VAL A 18 14.84 -19.29 13.01
N ILE A 19 14.03 -19.41 11.97
CA ILE A 19 12.92 -20.35 11.88
C ILE A 19 13.28 -21.35 10.79
N LYS A 20 13.52 -22.59 11.19
CA LYS A 20 13.81 -23.69 10.27
C LYS A 20 12.49 -24.41 9.97
N MET A 21 12.06 -24.34 8.72
CA MET A 21 10.89 -25.10 8.28
C MET A 21 11.30 -26.58 8.10
N PRO A 22 10.46 -27.55 8.49
CA PRO A 22 10.82 -28.98 8.48
C PRO A 22 11.30 -29.53 7.12
N GLN A 23 10.82 -28.95 6.02
CA GLN A 23 11.24 -29.30 4.64
C GLN A 23 11.34 -28.05 3.74
N GLY A 24 11.64 -26.88 4.31
CA GLY A 24 11.52 -25.60 3.59
C GLY A 24 12.70 -24.65 3.80
N PRO A 25 12.63 -23.45 3.19
CA PRO A 25 13.67 -22.44 3.36
C PRO A 25 13.80 -22.01 4.83
N ILE A 26 15.00 -21.58 5.20
CA ILE A 26 15.23 -20.97 6.50
C ILE A 26 14.70 -19.54 6.45
N HIS A 27 13.77 -19.21 7.34
CA HIS A 27 13.30 -17.85 7.53
C HIS A 27 14.10 -17.19 8.65
N ILE A 28 14.70 -16.03 8.35
CA ILE A 28 15.48 -15.26 9.32
C ILE A 28 14.79 -13.93 9.53
N VAL A 29 14.45 -13.65 10.79
CA VAL A 29 13.95 -12.34 11.20
C VAL A 29 15.15 -11.52 11.64
N VAL A 30 15.33 -10.36 11.00
CA VAL A 30 16.46 -9.47 11.26
C VAL A 30 15.99 -8.06 11.62
N HIS A 31 16.78 -7.35 12.42
CA HIS A 31 16.58 -5.94 12.73
C HIS A 31 17.75 -5.12 12.21
N GLY A 32 17.48 -4.16 11.33
CA GLY A 32 18.50 -3.24 10.82
C GLY A 32 18.98 -2.28 11.91
N ILE A 33 20.29 -2.18 12.09
CA ILE A 33 20.92 -1.39 13.16
C ILE A 33 21.52 -0.10 12.60
N ALA A 34 22.32 -0.23 11.54
CA ALA A 34 23.08 0.91 11.00
C ALA A 34 23.39 0.71 9.52
N ARG A 35 23.51 1.82 8.81
CA ARG A 35 24.06 1.83 7.45
C ARG A 35 25.57 1.64 7.49
N PHE A 36 26.13 0.97 6.51
CA PHE A 36 27.57 0.90 6.30
C PHE A 36 27.93 1.04 4.84
N LYS A 37 29.18 1.45 4.57
CA LYS A 37 29.80 1.37 3.24
C LYS A 37 30.90 0.34 3.24
N ILE A 38 31.00 -0.44 2.16
CA ILE A 38 32.10 -1.37 1.92
C ILE A 38 33.37 -0.58 1.62
N LEU A 39 34.42 -0.80 2.41
CA LEU A 39 35.74 -0.19 2.20
C LEU A 39 36.68 -1.11 1.42
N LYS A 40 36.76 -2.38 1.82
CA LYS A 40 37.67 -3.36 1.23
C LYS A 40 37.01 -4.72 1.11
N ARG A 41 37.08 -5.32 -0.07
CA ARG A 41 36.68 -6.71 -0.35
C ARG A 41 37.78 -7.62 0.19
N ALA A 42 37.44 -8.56 1.07
CA ALA A 42 38.43 -9.38 1.79
C ALA A 42 38.46 -10.83 1.28
N ALA A 43 37.30 -11.48 1.12
CA ALA A 43 37.20 -12.84 0.60
C ALA A 43 35.81 -13.07 -0.03
N THR A 44 35.71 -14.05 -0.92
CA THR A 44 34.44 -14.49 -1.53
C THR A 44 33.98 -15.86 -1.04
N GLU A 45 34.88 -16.68 -0.49
CA GLU A 45 34.59 -18.02 0.02
C GLU A 45 34.86 -18.16 1.53
N PRO A 46 34.07 -18.97 2.26
CA PRO A 46 32.82 -19.63 1.82
C PRO A 46 31.62 -18.66 1.73
N TYR A 47 31.85 -17.39 2.00
CA TYR A 47 30.89 -16.29 1.87
C TYR A 47 31.64 -14.97 1.67
N LEU A 48 30.95 -13.95 1.15
CA LEU A 48 31.50 -12.61 0.97
C LEU A 48 31.91 -12.01 2.32
N LYS A 49 33.19 -11.62 2.44
CA LYS A 49 33.75 -10.91 3.60
C LYS A 49 34.29 -9.57 3.15
N ALA A 50 33.97 -8.52 3.90
CA ALA A 50 34.46 -7.18 3.62
C ALA A 50 34.71 -6.39 4.91
N THR A 51 35.65 -5.45 4.84
CA THR A 51 35.79 -4.38 5.83
C THR A 51 34.76 -3.30 5.51
N VAL A 52 34.00 -2.90 6.52
CA VAL A 52 32.91 -1.93 6.38
C VAL A 52 33.11 -0.75 7.31
N GLN A 53 32.59 0.41 6.91
CA GLN A 53 32.56 1.62 7.73
C GLN A 53 31.11 2.00 8.04
N PRO A 54 30.73 2.14 9.31
CA PRO A 54 29.42 2.68 9.68
C PRO A 54 29.23 4.09 9.11
N LEU A 55 28.06 4.33 8.50
CA LEU A 55 27.69 5.65 7.99
C LEU A 55 26.87 6.36 9.05
N ASN A 56 27.43 7.44 9.59
CA ASN A 56 26.75 8.27 10.58
C ASN A 56 25.70 9.13 9.89
N VAL A 57 24.44 8.92 10.26
CA VAL A 57 23.33 9.76 9.83
C VAL A 57 23.24 10.97 10.75
N LYS A 58 23.40 12.17 10.20
CA LYS A 58 23.18 13.41 10.94
C LYS A 58 21.90 14.05 10.44
N ALA A 59 20.92 14.22 11.33
CA ALA A 59 19.74 15.02 11.07
C ALA A 59 19.77 16.24 11.98
N ARG A 60 19.89 17.44 11.39
CA ARG A 60 19.70 18.68 12.13
C ARG A 60 18.21 19.03 12.09
N MET A 61 17.59 19.17 13.26
CA MET A 61 16.19 19.55 13.34
C MET A 61 16.01 21.02 12.97
N THR A 62 15.58 21.29 11.73
CA THR A 62 15.27 22.63 11.23
C THR A 62 13.75 22.86 11.16
N LYS A 63 13.29 24.12 11.06
CA LYS A 63 11.86 24.42 10.87
C LYS A 63 11.30 23.74 9.61
N LYS A 64 12.07 23.74 8.52
CA LYS A 64 11.70 23.06 7.27
C LYS A 64 11.54 21.55 7.48
N LEU A 65 12.49 20.91 8.18
CA LEU A 65 12.41 19.48 8.47
C LEU A 65 11.19 19.13 9.34
N LYS A 66 10.87 19.95 10.35
CA LYS A 66 9.66 19.75 11.16
C LYS A 66 8.38 19.80 10.32
N ALA A 67 8.25 20.79 9.45
CA ALA A 67 7.10 20.91 8.55
C ALA A 67 6.99 19.71 7.59
N LEU A 68 8.14 19.26 7.06
CA LEU A 68 8.21 18.09 6.19
C LEU A 68 7.79 16.80 6.93
N ILE A 69 8.22 16.61 8.17
CA ILE A 69 7.82 15.45 9.00
C ILE A 69 6.29 15.43 9.17
N VAL A 70 5.67 16.56 9.50
CA VAL A 70 4.22 16.66 9.66
C VAL A 70 3.51 16.28 8.35
N ASN A 71 3.94 16.87 7.23
CA ASN A 71 3.34 16.61 5.93
C ASN A 71 3.46 15.13 5.52
N VAL A 72 4.66 14.56 5.64
CA VAL A 72 4.93 13.16 5.29
C VAL A 72 4.10 12.19 6.15
N ARG A 73 3.94 12.48 7.45
CA ARG A 73 3.09 11.68 8.34
C ARG A 73 1.63 11.71 7.91
N GLN A 74 1.08 12.90 7.70
CA GLN A 74 -0.30 13.05 7.22
C GLN A 74 -0.55 12.31 5.91
N MET A 75 0.39 12.36 4.96
CA MET A 75 0.27 11.63 3.70
C MET A 75 0.33 10.11 3.93
N ALA A 76 1.24 9.64 4.77
CA ALA A 76 1.35 8.23 5.11
C ALA A 76 0.10 7.70 5.84
N ASP A 77 -0.49 8.47 6.76
CA ASP A 77 -1.75 8.12 7.44
C ASP A 77 -2.90 7.97 6.44
N ARG A 78 -3.00 8.87 5.46
CA ARG A 78 -4.00 8.75 4.38
C ARG A 78 -3.76 7.51 3.52
N VAL A 79 -2.51 7.20 3.21
CA VAL A 79 -2.16 5.97 2.49
C VAL A 79 -2.56 4.74 3.29
N ILE A 80 -2.30 4.71 4.61
CA ILE A 80 -2.71 3.63 5.51
C ILE A 80 -4.24 3.47 5.49
N ALA A 81 -4.99 4.56 5.66
CA ALA A 81 -6.46 4.54 5.71
C ALA A 81 -7.11 4.07 4.40
N LEU A 82 -6.50 4.34 3.25
CA LEU A 82 -6.99 3.88 1.95
C LEU A 82 -6.47 2.50 1.55
N SER A 83 -5.56 1.91 2.33
CA SER A 83 -4.95 0.62 2.01
C SER A 83 -5.75 -0.53 2.67
N PRO A 84 -6.34 -1.45 1.89
CA PRO A 84 -7.30 -2.44 2.40
C PRO A 84 -6.73 -3.51 3.35
N ASN A 85 -5.40 -3.64 3.45
CA ASN A 85 -4.74 -4.71 4.21
C ASN A 85 -3.77 -4.19 5.27
N VAL A 86 -3.85 -2.91 5.64
CA VAL A 86 -2.96 -2.31 6.65
C VAL A 86 -3.74 -2.19 7.97
N PRO A 87 -3.25 -2.79 9.08
CA PRO A 87 -3.87 -2.64 10.39
C PRO A 87 -3.84 -1.18 10.87
N GLU A 88 -4.87 -0.75 11.61
CA GLU A 88 -4.96 0.62 12.15
C GLU A 88 -3.81 0.95 13.11
N GLU A 89 -3.25 -0.07 13.78
CA GLU A 89 -2.10 0.06 14.67
C GLU A 89 -0.85 0.57 13.94
N ALA A 90 -0.79 0.45 12.61
CA ALA A 90 0.31 0.98 11.80
C ALA A 90 0.44 2.52 11.93
N SER A 91 -0.68 3.24 12.03
CA SER A 91 -0.67 4.70 12.20
C SER A 91 -0.12 5.10 13.57
N VAL A 92 -0.47 4.35 14.63
CA VAL A 92 0.06 4.57 15.99
C VAL A 92 1.58 4.34 16.01
N LEU A 93 2.08 3.30 15.33
CA LEU A 93 3.51 3.07 15.20
C LEU A 93 4.21 4.22 14.48
N LEU A 94 3.64 4.71 13.36
CA LEU A 94 4.16 5.84 12.61
C LEU A 94 4.27 7.10 13.48
N GLU A 95 3.27 7.37 14.32
CA GLU A 95 3.24 8.54 15.19
C GLU A 95 4.36 8.54 16.23
N ASN A 96 4.72 7.37 16.75
CA ASN A 96 5.72 7.23 17.80
C ASN A 96 7.18 7.34 17.31
N ILE A 97 7.43 7.42 16.00
CA ILE A 97 8.79 7.51 15.45
C ILE A 97 9.30 8.96 15.48
N GLU A 98 9.94 9.36 16.58
CA GLU A 98 10.44 10.74 16.75
C GLU A 98 11.67 11.07 15.89
N ASN A 99 12.53 10.09 15.65
CA ASN A 99 13.78 10.30 14.91
C ASN A 99 13.50 10.45 13.40
N PRO A 100 13.86 11.59 12.75
CA PRO A 100 13.56 11.81 11.34
C PRO A 100 14.20 10.79 10.38
N SER A 101 15.39 10.27 10.73
CA SER A 101 16.04 9.22 9.94
C SER A 101 15.28 7.91 10.06
N ALA A 102 14.86 7.54 11.28
CA ALA A 102 14.10 6.32 11.52
C ALA A 102 12.73 6.39 10.83
N LEU A 103 12.09 7.57 10.83
CA LEU A 103 10.84 7.80 10.13
C LEU A 103 11.00 7.59 8.61
N ALA A 104 12.07 8.16 8.04
CA ALA A 104 12.39 7.96 6.64
C ALA A 104 12.63 6.47 6.31
N ASP A 105 13.32 5.74 7.18
CA ASP A 105 13.61 4.31 7.00
C ASP A 105 12.36 3.45 7.06
N PHE A 106 11.51 3.71 8.05
CA PHE A 106 10.24 3.04 8.21
C PHE A 106 9.34 3.24 7.00
N LEU A 107 9.20 4.47 6.53
CA LEU A 107 8.38 4.77 5.36
C LEU A 107 8.97 4.17 4.08
N ALA A 108 10.27 4.30 3.84
CA ALA A 108 10.93 3.72 2.68
C ALA A 108 10.81 2.19 2.60
N ALA A 109 10.79 1.50 3.75
CA ALA A 109 10.60 0.06 3.80
C ALA A 109 9.20 -0.36 3.34
N ASN A 110 8.17 0.41 3.73
CA ASN A 110 6.76 0.11 3.45
C ASN A 110 6.25 0.68 2.12
N LEU A 111 6.98 1.62 1.50
CA LEU A 111 6.65 2.12 0.17
C LEU A 111 6.92 1.06 -0.91
N THR A 112 6.04 1.04 -1.91
CA THR A 112 6.21 0.22 -3.11
C THR A 112 7.09 0.96 -4.10
N LEU A 113 8.41 0.84 -3.90
CA LEU A 113 9.45 1.40 -4.77
C LEU A 113 10.29 0.27 -5.38
N ASP A 114 10.81 0.52 -6.58
CA ASP A 114 11.80 -0.35 -7.20
C ASP A 114 13.10 -0.39 -6.37
N ILE A 115 13.86 -1.47 -6.53
CA ILE A 115 15.08 -1.72 -5.76
C ILE A 115 16.09 -0.56 -5.94
N ALA A 116 16.19 0.00 -7.14
CA ALA A 116 17.09 1.11 -7.42
C ALA A 116 16.74 2.36 -6.60
N ARG A 117 15.47 2.76 -6.50
CA ARG A 117 15.07 3.90 -5.65
C ARG A 117 15.22 3.59 -4.17
N LYS A 118 14.90 2.36 -3.72
CA LYS A 118 15.13 1.95 -2.33
C LYS A 118 16.61 2.06 -1.98
N GLN A 119 17.50 1.65 -2.88
CA GLN A 119 18.94 1.81 -2.69
C GLN A 119 19.36 3.28 -2.63
N GLN A 120 18.84 4.14 -3.52
CA GLN A 120 19.12 5.58 -3.49
C GLN A 120 18.67 6.23 -2.16
N LEU A 121 17.58 5.75 -1.56
CA LEU A 121 17.15 6.17 -0.23
C LEU A 121 18.06 5.60 0.86
N LEU A 122 18.58 4.39 0.72
CA LEU A 122 19.54 3.83 1.67
C LEU A 122 20.86 4.61 1.68
N GLU A 123 21.31 5.05 0.51
CA GLU A 123 22.57 5.78 0.30
C GLU A 123 22.51 7.27 0.68
N GLU A 124 21.33 7.88 0.69
CA GLU A 124 21.15 9.27 1.09
C GLU A 124 21.25 9.42 2.62
N LEU A 125 22.32 10.05 3.10
CA LEU A 125 22.55 10.22 4.53
C LEU A 125 21.75 11.38 5.13
N ASP A 126 21.28 12.32 4.30
CA ASP A 126 20.46 13.44 4.77
C ASP A 126 18.99 13.00 4.95
N ALA A 127 18.53 12.98 6.19
CA ALA A 127 17.14 12.63 6.51
C ALA A 127 16.12 13.58 5.85
N ALA A 128 16.44 14.87 5.70
CA ALA A 128 15.55 15.82 5.04
C ALA A 128 15.38 15.48 3.57
N LYS A 129 16.48 15.22 2.85
CA LYS A 129 16.44 14.84 1.43
C LYS A 129 15.71 13.51 1.22
N ARG A 130 15.88 12.54 2.12
CA ARG A 130 15.11 11.28 2.08
C ARG A 130 13.62 11.53 2.26
N LEU A 131 13.24 12.31 3.27
CA LEU A 131 11.84 12.64 3.51
C LEU A 131 11.22 13.44 2.35
N GLU A 132 11.98 14.30 1.65
CA GLU A 132 11.52 14.98 0.44
C GLU A 132 11.22 13.97 -0.69
N ARG A 133 12.13 13.02 -0.93
CA ARG A 133 11.91 11.95 -1.93
C ARG A 133 10.75 11.03 -1.55
N ILE A 134 10.61 10.71 -0.27
CA ILE A 134 9.53 9.89 0.27
C ILE A 134 8.19 10.62 0.14
N SER A 135 8.14 11.93 0.42
CA SER A 135 6.95 12.76 0.22
C SER A 135 6.45 12.68 -1.22
N LEU A 136 7.35 12.80 -2.22
CA LEU A 136 6.98 12.64 -3.62
C LEU A 136 6.44 11.25 -3.95
N ALA A 137 7.06 10.19 -3.41
CA ALA A 137 6.58 8.83 -3.61
C ALA A 137 5.19 8.61 -2.98
N LEU A 138 4.96 9.12 -1.77
CA LEU A 138 3.67 9.08 -1.09
C LEU A 138 2.61 9.84 -1.86
N ALA A 139 2.93 10.99 -2.46
CA ALA A 139 1.98 11.77 -3.27
C ALA A 139 1.44 10.95 -4.44
N ASN A 140 2.34 10.33 -5.20
CA ASN A 140 1.97 9.49 -6.34
C ASN A 140 1.16 8.27 -5.89
N GLN A 141 1.54 7.63 -4.79
CA GLN A 141 0.80 6.48 -4.27
C GLN A 141 -0.60 6.86 -3.80
N LEU A 142 -0.72 8.01 -3.13
CA LEU A 142 -2.00 8.52 -2.66
C LEU A 142 -2.94 8.84 -3.84
N GLU A 143 -2.42 9.48 -4.90
CA GLU A 143 -3.19 9.76 -6.12
C GLU A 143 -3.78 8.47 -6.74
N VAL A 144 -2.97 7.42 -6.84
CA VAL A 144 -3.41 6.12 -7.36
C VAL A 144 -4.47 5.47 -6.47
N LEU A 145 -4.28 5.52 -5.14
CA LEU A 145 -5.23 4.96 -4.17
C LEU A 145 -6.56 5.72 -4.20
N GLU A 146 -6.54 7.04 -4.25
CA GLU A 146 -7.74 7.87 -4.31
C GLU A 146 -8.55 7.63 -5.59
N LEU A 147 -7.86 7.54 -6.74
CA LEU A 147 -8.51 7.20 -8.00
C LEU A 147 -9.14 5.79 -7.94
N SER A 148 -8.40 4.82 -7.41
CA SER A 148 -8.87 3.44 -7.25
C SER A 148 -10.10 3.38 -6.35
N HIS A 149 -10.06 4.06 -5.20
CA HIS A 149 -11.18 4.16 -4.28
C HIS A 149 -12.40 4.81 -4.95
N LYS A 150 -12.22 5.91 -5.69
CA LYS A 150 -13.30 6.59 -6.42
C LYS A 150 -13.95 5.69 -7.48
N ILE A 151 -13.16 4.88 -8.18
CA ILE A 151 -13.66 3.91 -9.16
C ILE A 151 -14.49 2.84 -8.43
N GLN A 152 -13.97 2.28 -7.33
CA GLN A 152 -14.68 1.28 -6.55
C GLN A 152 -16.00 1.80 -5.97
N SER A 153 -16.03 3.04 -5.45
CA SER A 153 -17.27 3.66 -4.95
C SER A 153 -18.32 3.79 -6.05
N ARG A 154 -17.95 4.25 -7.25
CA ARG A 154 -18.87 4.36 -8.39
C ARG A 154 -19.43 3.01 -8.85
N VAL A 155 -18.59 1.99 -8.88
CA VAL A 155 -19.02 0.63 -9.23
C VAL A 155 -20.03 0.12 -8.20
N ARG A 156 -19.77 0.34 -6.91
CA ARG A 156 -20.66 -0.04 -5.82
C ARG A 156 -22.01 0.67 -5.90
N GLU A 157 -22.01 1.99 -6.08
CA GLU A 157 -23.25 2.78 -6.27
C GLU A 157 -24.09 2.28 -7.46
N SER A 158 -23.43 1.94 -8.57
CA SER A 158 -24.12 1.39 -9.75
C SER A 158 -24.76 0.03 -9.46
N ILE A 159 -24.09 -0.85 -8.72
CA ILE A 159 -24.62 -2.16 -8.32
C ILE A 159 -25.80 -1.99 -7.38
N GLU A 160 -25.68 -1.15 -6.36
CA GLU A 160 -26.75 -0.88 -5.39
C GLU A 160 -28.00 -0.30 -6.08
N LYS A 161 -27.82 0.62 -7.05
CA LYS A 161 -28.92 1.14 -7.86
C LYS A 161 -29.58 0.05 -8.71
N ASN A 162 -28.80 -0.76 -9.42
CA ASN A 162 -29.33 -1.84 -10.26
C ASN A 162 -30.08 -2.91 -9.45
N GLN A 163 -29.56 -3.28 -8.27
CA GLN A 163 -30.24 -4.20 -7.36
C GLN A 163 -31.57 -3.63 -6.86
N ARG A 164 -31.59 -2.34 -6.51
CA ARG A 164 -32.82 -1.65 -6.09
C ARG A 164 -33.86 -1.60 -7.20
N GLU A 165 -33.47 -1.27 -8.43
CA GLU A 165 -34.36 -1.25 -9.59
C GLU A 165 -34.92 -2.64 -9.90
N TYR A 166 -34.06 -3.67 -9.90
CA TYR A 166 -34.48 -5.07 -10.08
C TYR A 166 -35.51 -5.49 -9.03
N PHE A 167 -35.23 -5.19 -7.75
CA PHE A 167 -36.14 -5.52 -6.65
C PHE A 167 -37.50 -4.82 -6.78
N LEU A 168 -37.51 -3.53 -7.14
CA LEU A 168 -38.74 -2.78 -7.35
C LEU A 168 -39.55 -3.31 -8.55
N GLN A 169 -38.89 -3.74 -9.62
CA GLN A 169 -39.56 -4.36 -10.77
C GLN A 169 -40.22 -5.68 -10.40
N GLU A 170 -39.55 -6.54 -9.63
CA GLU A 170 -40.12 -7.80 -9.16
C GLU A 170 -41.30 -7.56 -8.19
N GLN A 171 -41.21 -6.57 -7.31
CA GLN A 171 -42.35 -6.17 -6.46
C GLN A 171 -43.55 -5.71 -7.28
N LEU A 172 -43.34 -4.90 -8.33
CA LEU A 172 -44.42 -4.45 -9.20
C LEU A 172 -45.06 -5.62 -9.96
N LYS A 173 -44.28 -6.58 -10.45
CA LYS A 173 -44.82 -7.79 -11.08
C LYS A 173 -45.68 -8.60 -10.11
N ALA A 174 -45.18 -8.83 -8.89
CA ALA A 174 -45.92 -9.56 -7.86
C ALA A 174 -47.26 -8.88 -7.52
N ILE A 175 -47.27 -7.55 -7.36
CA ILE A 175 -48.50 -6.77 -7.13
C ILE A 175 -49.46 -6.89 -8.32
N GLN A 176 -48.97 -6.84 -9.55
CA GLN A 176 -49.80 -6.97 -10.76
C GLN A 176 -50.45 -8.35 -10.88
N SER A 177 -49.72 -9.41 -10.50
CA SER A 177 -50.25 -10.78 -10.43
C SER A 177 -51.27 -10.95 -9.30
N GLU A 178 -51.02 -10.40 -8.10
CA GLU A 178 -51.97 -10.44 -6.97
C GLU A 178 -53.25 -9.62 -7.21
N LEU A 179 -53.15 -8.48 -7.90
CA LEU A 179 -54.30 -7.63 -8.27
C LEU A 179 -55.15 -8.21 -9.41
N GLY A 180 -54.84 -9.42 -9.90
CA GLY A 180 -55.66 -10.11 -10.91
C GLY A 180 -55.71 -9.41 -12.27
N ARG A 181 -54.67 -8.62 -12.63
CA ARG A 181 -54.64 -7.91 -13.93
C ARG A 181 -54.25 -8.80 -15.11
N GLU A 182 -53.80 -10.04 -14.87
CA GLU A 182 -53.58 -11.00 -15.94
C GLU A 182 -54.87 -11.41 -16.65
N ASP A 183 -56.04 -11.38 -16.00
CA ASP A 183 -57.30 -11.73 -16.67
C ASP A 183 -57.84 -10.61 -17.57
N ARG A 184 -57.80 -9.35 -17.13
CA ARG A 184 -58.43 -8.25 -17.91
C ARG A 184 -57.72 -7.88 -19.20
N GLN A 185 -56.38 -7.83 -19.23
CA GLN A 185 -55.66 -7.56 -20.49
C GLN A 185 -55.78 -8.72 -21.48
N THR A 186 -55.80 -9.95 -20.98
CA THR A 186 -55.95 -11.14 -21.81
C THR A 186 -57.38 -11.29 -22.35
N GLU A 187 -58.40 -10.89 -21.58
CA GLU A 187 -59.79 -10.84 -22.02
C GLU A 187 -60.06 -9.70 -23.03
N GLU A 188 -59.53 -8.50 -22.82
CA GLU A 188 -59.69 -7.37 -23.76
C GLU A 188 -59.03 -7.67 -25.12
N LEU A 189 -57.83 -8.28 -25.14
CA LEU A 189 -57.16 -8.71 -26.37
C LEU A 189 -57.92 -9.85 -27.09
N LYS A 190 -58.56 -10.75 -26.34
CA LYS A 190 -59.44 -11.80 -26.90
C LYS A 190 -60.75 -11.23 -27.46
N GLN A 191 -61.30 -10.17 -26.86
CA GLN A 191 -62.51 -9.51 -27.37
C GLN A 191 -62.24 -8.71 -28.65
N ILE A 192 -61.12 -7.97 -28.71
CA ILE A 192 -60.74 -7.21 -29.91
C ILE A 192 -60.48 -8.15 -31.09
N SER A 193 -59.79 -9.27 -30.87
CA SER A 193 -59.54 -10.26 -31.93
C SER A 193 -60.80 -11.00 -32.42
N LYS A 194 -61.84 -11.12 -31.59
CA LYS A 194 -63.16 -11.64 -32.01
C LYS A 194 -63.97 -10.66 -32.85
N ASN A 195 -63.84 -9.36 -32.61
CA ASN A 195 -64.58 -8.32 -33.33
C ASN A 195 -63.97 -7.95 -34.68
N ILE A 196 -62.80 -8.49 -35.02
CA ILE A 196 -62.10 -8.31 -36.30
C ILE A 196 -62.37 -9.49 -37.28
N LYS A 197 -63.14 -10.51 -36.86
CA LYS A 197 -63.58 -11.61 -37.73
C LYS A 197 -65.00 -11.41 -38.25
#